data_AF-U9TBA0-F1
#
_entry.id   AF-U9TBA0-F1
#
_cell.length_a   1.000
_cell.length_b   1.000
_cell.length_c   1.000
_cell.angle_alpha   90.00
_cell.angle_beta   90.00
_cell.angle_gamma   90.00
#
_symmetry.space_group_name_H-M   'P 1'
#
loop_
_entity.id
_entity.type
_entity.pdbx_description
1 polymer ?
#
loop_
_entity_poly.entity_id
_entity_poly.type
_entity_poly.pdbx_seq_one_letter_code
_entity_poly.pdbx_strand_id
1 'polypeptide(L)' 'FDSKMRNQGHKILLLIDNAPTHALYETTYLINITIKYLLPNTTAHIQPCDQGIINSFKI' A
#
# COMPACT_ATOMS: atom_id res chain seq x y z
N PHE A 1 2.58 -12.06 -9.20
CA PHE A 1 1.44 -11.71 -8.31
C PHE A 1 0.32 -11.02 -9.08
N ASP A 2 0.59 -9.93 -9.81
CA ASP A 2 -0.38 -9.23 -10.68
C ASP A 2 -1.12 -10.16 -11.66
N SER A 3 -0.39 -11.00 -12.40
CA SER A 3 -0.98 -11.99 -13.31
C SER A 3 -1.89 -13.00 -12.60
N LYS A 4 -1.57 -13.40 -11.35
CA LYS A 4 -2.44 -14.29 -10.56
C LYS A 4 -3.75 -13.57 -10.21
N MET A 5 -3.67 -12.30 -9.80
CA MET A 5 -4.86 -11.50 -9.51
C MET A 5 -5.72 -11.28 -10.75
N ARG A 6 -5.08 -11.09 -11.90
CA ARG A 6 -5.76 -11.05 -13.20
C ARG A 6 -6.51 -12.34 -13.50
N ASN A 7 -5.84 -13.49 -13.36
CA ASN A 7 -6.45 -14.80 -13.62
C ASN A 7 -7.60 -15.10 -12.66
N GLN A 8 -7.58 -14.51 -11.46
CA GLN A 8 -8.66 -14.61 -10.48
C GLN A 8 -9.75 -13.53 -10.66
N GLY A 9 -9.61 -12.64 -11.65
CA GLY A 9 -10.56 -11.54 -11.88
C GLY A 9 -10.52 -10.45 -10.81
N HIS A 10 -9.53 -10.46 -9.92
CA HIS A 10 -9.40 -9.47 -8.85
C HIS A 10 -8.78 -8.17 -9.37
N LYS A 11 -9.31 -7.05 -8.88
CA LYS A 11 -8.72 -5.73 -9.00
C LYS A 11 -8.33 -5.27 -7.61
N ILE A 12 -7.05 -4.99 -7.40
CA ILE A 12 -6.52 -4.62 -6.08
C ILE A 12 -6.16 -3.13 -6.10
N LEU A 13 -6.51 -2.44 -5.02
CA LEU A 13 -5.98 -1.12 -4.69
C LEU A 13 -4.96 -1.28 -3.56
N LEU A 14 -3.72 -0.92 -3.82
CA LEU A 14 -2.64 -0.92 -2.85
C LEU A 14 -2.37 0.51 -2.40
N LEU A 15 -2.63 0.79 -1.13
CA LEU A 15 -2.32 2.07 -0.50
C LEU A 15 -0.95 1.97 0.16
N ILE A 16 -0.04 2.89 -0.16
CA ILE A 16 1.33 2.89 0.36
C ILE A 16 1.63 4.25 0.99
N ASP A 17 2.35 4.27 2.10
CA ASP A 17 2.90 5.50 2.66
C ASP A 17 4.07 6.04 1.81
N ASN A 18 4.48 7.27 2.09
CA ASN A 18 5.48 7.95 1.27
C ASN A 18 6.93 7.64 1.72
N ALA A 19 7.18 6.46 2.31
CA ALA A 19 8.51 6.10 2.76
C ALA A 19 9.46 5.91 1.55
N PRO A 20 10.72 6.37 1.62
CA PRO A 20 11.67 6.25 0.50
C PRO A 20 11.90 4.81 0.04
N THR A 21 11.70 3.83 0.93
CA THR A 21 11.80 2.40 0.64
C THR A 21 10.70 1.88 -0.29
N HIS A 22 9.62 2.64 -0.48
CA HIS A 22 8.51 2.29 -1.36
C HIS A 22 8.59 2.94 -2.74
N ALA A 23 9.71 3.59 -3.07
CA ALA A 23 9.95 4.09 -4.40
C ALA A 23 9.89 2.92 -5.41
N LEU A 24 8.90 2.97 -6.30
CA LEU A 24 8.80 2.02 -7.39
C LEU A 24 9.90 2.30 -8.42
N TYR A 25 10.51 1.23 -8.94
CA TYR A 25 11.36 1.33 -10.12
C TYR A 25 10.51 1.72 -11.33
N GLU A 26 11.04 2.55 -12.23
CA GLU A 26 10.37 2.99 -13.47
C GLU A 26 9.89 1.83 -14.37
N THR A 27 10.44 0.64 -14.16
CA THR A 27 10.08 -0.58 -14.88
C THR A 27 8.91 -1.35 -14.25
N THR A 28 8.33 -0.86 -13.16
CA THR A 28 7.23 -1.54 -12.45
C THR A 28 5.89 -1.20 -13.08
N TYR A 29 5.39 -2.10 -13.93
CA TYR A 29 4.08 -2.00 -14.55
C TYR A 29 3.15 -3.08 -13.99
N LEU A 30 2.08 -2.67 -13.31
CA LEU A 30 1.03 -3.55 -12.78
C LEU A 30 -0.29 -3.24 -13.47
N ILE A 31 -1.01 -4.26 -13.91
CA ILE A 31 -2.21 -4.07 -14.74
C ILE A 31 -3.49 -4.28 -13.90
N ASN A 32 -3.45 -5.19 -12.93
CA ASN A 32 -4.58 -5.52 -12.06
C ASN A 32 -4.45 -4.94 -10.65
N ILE A 33 -3.30 -4.34 -10.34
CA ILE A 33 -3.02 -3.69 -9.07
C ILE A 33 -2.78 -2.20 -9.31
N THR A 34 -3.65 -1.37 -8.75
CA THR A 34 -3.50 0.07 -8.75
C THR A 34 -2.78 0.49 -7.46
N ILE A 35 -1.66 1.21 -7.59
CA ILE A 35 -0.94 1.76 -6.44
C ILE A 35 -1.35 3.21 -6.23
N LYS A 36 -1.63 3.60 -4.98
CA LYS A 36 -1.89 4.98 -4.57
C LYS A 36 -1.04 5.32 -3.35
N TYR A 37 -0.27 6.39 -3.46
CA TYR A 37 0.48 6.94 -2.34
C TYR A 37 -0.41 7.81 -1.48
N LEU A 38 -0.24 7.69 -0.17
CA LEU A 38 -0.87 8.59 0.80
C LEU A 38 -0.14 9.95 0.82
N LEU A 39 -0.86 11.00 1.23
CA LEU A 39 -0.28 12.34 1.31
C LEU A 39 0.85 12.38 2.35
N PRO A 40 1.90 13.19 2.14
CA PRO A 40 3.11 13.21 2.97
C PRO A 40 2.90 13.54 4.47
N ASN A 41 1.70 13.91 4.90
CA ASN A 41 1.42 14.35 6.27
C ASN A 41 0.13 13.73 6.87
N THR A 42 -0.42 12.66 6.28
CA THR A 42 -1.58 11.93 6.82
C THR A 42 -1.21 10.58 7.45
N THR A 43 0.08 10.26 7.50
CA THR A 43 0.63 8.95 7.93
C THR A 43 0.14 8.55 9.32
N ALA A 44 0.19 9.43 10.32
CA ALA A 44 -0.21 9.07 11.68
C ALA A 44 -1.73 8.87 11.89
N HIS A 45 -2.60 9.46 11.06
CA HIS A 45 -4.06 9.41 11.26
C HIS A 45 -4.77 8.42 10.32
N ILE A 46 -4.15 8.06 9.20
CA ILE A 46 -4.78 7.20 8.18
C ILE A 46 -4.10 5.83 8.12
N GLN A 47 -2.88 5.67 8.64
CA GLN A 47 -2.24 4.36 8.69
C GLN A 47 -2.85 3.52 9.83
N PRO A 48 -3.63 2.46 9.52
CA PRO A 48 -4.16 1.57 10.54
C PRO A 48 -3.04 0.85 11.32
N CYS A 49 -1.84 0.75 10.72
CA CYS A 49 -0.66 0.22 11.37
C CYS A 49 -0.29 1.05 12.60
N ASP A 50 -0.20 2.37 12.45
CA ASP A 50 0.30 3.26 13.50
C ASP A 50 -0.74 3.56 14.59
N GLN A 51 -2.04 3.61 14.25
CA GLN A 51 -3.08 3.97 15.22
C GLN A 51 -3.82 2.79 15.87
N GLY A 52 -4.03 1.68 15.16
CA GLY A 52 -4.84 0.55 15.67
C GLY A 52 -4.03 -0.70 15.95
N ILE A 53 -3.19 -1.11 14.99
CA ILE A 53 -2.47 -2.38 15.06
C ILE A 53 -1.33 -2.26 16.08
N ILE A 54 -0.45 -1.26 15.98
CA ILE A 54 0.65 -1.06 16.93
C ILE A 54 0.14 -0.71 18.33
N ASN A 55 -0.96 0.05 18.46
CA ASN A 55 -1.57 0.32 19.76
C ASN A 55 -2.07 -0.96 20.46
N SER A 56 -2.49 -1.97 19.70
CA SER A 56 -2.86 -3.29 20.27
C SER A 56 -1.65 -4.11 20.73
N PHE A 57 -0.42 -3.74 20.35
CA PHE A 57 0.82 -4.42 20.70
C PHE A 57 1.74 -3.61 21.63
N LYS A 58 1.37 -2.37 21.97
CA LYS A 58 2.00 -1.59 23.04
C LYS A 58 1.24 -1.87 24.34
N ILE A 59 1.94 -2.45 25.31
CA ILE A 59 1.49 -2.63 26.70
C ILE A 59 1.57 -1.28 27.41
#